data_AF-A0A6L6EK69-F1
#
_entry.id   AF-A0A6L6EK69-F1
#
_cell.length_a   1.000
_cell.length_b   1.000
_cell.length_c   1.000
_cell.angle_alpha   90.00
_cell.angle_beta   90.00
_cell.angle_gamma   90.00
#
_symmetry.space_group_name_H-M   'P 1'
#
loop_
_entity.id
_entity.type
_entity.pdbx_description
1 polymer ?
#
loop_
_entity_poly.entity_id
_entity_poly.type
_entity_poly.pdbx_seq_one_letter_code
_entity_poly.pdbx_strand_id
1 'polypeptide(L)'
;MSRYDVEQLTEQLQIPVGQAPLVQISSSMQRPTLVTTVPVEEPTSKKFAMPKLTKSKSKGKSKKTDPSAPRAMKNYKYTGTNAAGESVSGSLKAATHSDVDYKLREEGLQNLHIQVAQAWYEIEFGKTVPPDVLLQFTRQLASFTTAGIPAARGLAILAETTEHKKMKEILEGLVVEIEGGATLSESIGRYTHVFPDYYATILGAAERSGDLPGALRTLNSYIERDLRSRRAVRSAMSYP
;
A
#
# COMPACT_ATOMS: atom_id res chain seq x y z
N MET A 1 -24.33 35.27 26.06
CA MET A 1 -25.76 35.40 25.69
C MET A 1 -26.61 34.98 26.87
N SER A 2 -27.56 35.82 27.25
CA SER A 2 -28.41 35.64 28.43
C SER A 2 -29.31 34.40 28.26
N ARG A 3 -29.49 33.62 29.33
CA ARG A 3 -30.40 32.45 29.36
C ARG A 3 -31.88 32.82 29.13
N TYR A 4 -32.21 34.11 29.13
CA TYR A 4 -33.57 34.62 28.94
C TYR A 4 -34.05 34.65 27.48
N ASP A 5 -33.17 34.50 26.49
CA ASP A 5 -33.58 34.57 25.07
C ASP A 5 -34.09 33.22 24.51
N VAL A 6 -33.86 32.10 25.21
CA VAL A 6 -34.25 30.76 24.72
C VAL A 6 -35.69 30.40 25.12
N GLU A 7 -36.19 30.91 26.24
CA GLU A 7 -37.55 30.59 26.72
C GLU A 7 -38.66 31.35 25.97
N GLN A 8 -38.35 32.50 25.35
CA GLN A 8 -39.35 33.27 24.58
C GLN A 8 -39.65 32.69 23.20
N LEU A 9 -38.77 31.84 22.65
CA LEU A 9 -39.01 31.17 21.36
C LEU A 9 -39.77 29.85 21.51
N THR A 10 -39.85 29.29 22.71
CA THR A 10 -40.56 28.03 22.99
C THR A 10 -42.06 28.20 23.25
N GLU A 11 -42.56 29.43 23.40
CA GLU A 11 -43.97 29.71 23.73
C GLU A 11 -44.86 30.04 22.52
N GLN A 12 -44.30 30.10 21.30
CA GLN A 12 -45.06 30.36 20.05
C GLN A 12 -45.38 29.12 19.20
N LEU A 13 -44.94 27.92 19.59
CA LEU A 13 -45.29 26.67 18.90
C LEU A 13 -45.99 25.74 19.90
N GLN A 14 -47.32 25.82 19.95
CA GLN A 14 -48.20 24.90 20.68
C GLN A 14 -48.02 23.46 20.19
N ILE A 15 -47.01 22.75 20.69
CA ILE A 15 -46.82 21.32 20.47
C ILE A 15 -46.93 20.62 21.84
N PRO A 16 -47.96 19.81 22.09
CA PRO A 16 -48.03 19.02 23.31
C PRO A 16 -46.96 17.92 23.30
N VAL A 17 -46.14 17.89 24.35
CA VAL A 17 -45.20 16.81 24.63
C VAL A 17 -46.00 15.61 25.14
N GLY A 18 -45.99 14.48 24.41
CA GLY A 18 -46.43 13.20 24.99
C GLY A 18 -47.37 12.28 24.20
N GLN A 19 -47.40 12.30 22.86
CA GLN A 19 -48.03 11.21 22.09
C GLN A 19 -47.16 10.78 20.91
N ALA A 20 -46.61 9.57 21.00
CA ALA A 20 -46.03 8.87 19.87
C ALA A 20 -47.19 8.30 19.02
N PRO A 21 -47.29 8.61 17.71
CA PRO A 21 -48.26 7.95 16.85
C PRO A 21 -47.74 6.56 16.47
N LEU A 22 -48.52 5.56 16.89
CA LEU A 22 -48.42 4.17 16.44
C LEU A 22 -48.75 4.14 14.94
N VAL A 23 -47.72 4.04 14.09
CA VAL A 23 -47.92 3.83 12.65
C VAL A 23 -48.33 2.37 12.43
N GLN A 24 -49.64 2.17 12.24
CA GLN A 24 -50.21 0.94 11.70
C GLN A 24 -49.83 0.83 10.23
N ILE A 25 -48.99 -0.15 9.88
CA ILE A 25 -48.77 -0.57 8.49
C ILE A 25 -49.48 -1.90 8.30
N SER A 26 -50.74 -1.83 7.91
CA SER A 26 -51.44 -2.92 7.25
C SER A 26 -50.97 -2.98 5.80
N SER A 27 -50.13 -3.96 5.47
CA SER A 27 -49.94 -4.36 4.08
C SER A 27 -49.77 -5.87 3.98
N SER A 28 -50.74 -6.43 3.28
CA SER A 28 -50.94 -7.81 2.90
C SER A 28 -49.71 -8.44 2.23
N MET A 29 -49.27 -9.54 2.83
CA MET A 29 -49.07 -10.85 2.20
C MET A 29 -48.57 -10.94 0.74
N GLN A 30 -47.49 -11.74 0.64
CA GLN A 30 -47.11 -12.66 -0.44
C GLN A 30 -46.10 -12.16 -1.49
N ARG A 31 -44.83 -12.52 -1.24
CA ARG A 31 -43.88 -12.90 -2.30
C ARG A 31 -43.43 -14.35 -2.05
N PRO A 32 -43.51 -15.26 -3.04
CA PRO A 32 -42.97 -16.60 -2.91
C PRO A 32 -41.43 -16.60 -3.06
N THR A 33 -40.75 -17.23 -2.11
CA THR A 33 -39.33 -17.59 -2.16
C THR A 33 -39.15 -18.84 -3.02
N LEU A 34 -38.46 -18.71 -4.17
CA LEU A 34 -37.91 -19.86 -4.88
C LEU A 34 -36.55 -20.22 -4.28
N VAL A 35 -36.57 -21.21 -3.40
CA VAL A 35 -35.39 -21.99 -3.01
C VAL A 35 -35.05 -22.88 -4.20
N THR A 36 -33.96 -22.60 -4.90
CA THR A 36 -33.33 -23.57 -5.81
C THR A 36 -32.06 -24.07 -5.15
N THR A 37 -32.20 -25.25 -4.55
CA THR A 37 -31.09 -26.12 -4.18
C THR A 37 -30.42 -26.64 -5.45
N VAL A 38 -29.15 -26.31 -5.66
CA VAL A 38 -28.30 -26.99 -6.65
C VAL A 38 -27.62 -28.17 -5.93
N PRO A 39 -27.68 -29.40 -6.48
CA PRO A 39 -27.20 -30.60 -5.80
C PRO A 39 -25.68 -30.68 -5.79
N VAL A 40 -25.18 -31.24 -4.68
CA VAL A 40 -23.81 -31.71 -4.48
C VAL A 40 -23.65 -33.01 -5.26
N GLU A 41 -22.79 -33.03 -6.28
CA GLU A 41 -22.26 -34.27 -6.87
C GLU A 41 -20.80 -34.45 -6.45
N GLU A 42 -20.55 -35.52 -5.70
CA GLU A 42 -19.23 -36.13 -5.52
C GLU A 42 -18.74 -36.74 -6.84
N PRO A 43 -17.52 -36.43 -7.30
CA PRO A 43 -16.79 -37.34 -8.16
C PRO A 43 -15.89 -38.24 -7.32
N THR A 44 -16.40 -39.45 -7.18
CA THR A 44 -15.71 -40.72 -6.89
C THR A 44 -14.23 -40.79 -7.27
N SER A 45 -13.52 -41.50 -6.39
CA SER A 45 -12.13 -41.91 -6.46
C SER A 45 -11.80 -42.74 -7.71
N LYS A 46 -10.79 -42.32 -8.47
CA LYS A 46 -10.03 -43.19 -9.38
C LYS A 46 -8.53 -43.02 -9.14
N LYS A 47 -7.94 -44.07 -8.57
CA LYS A 47 -6.50 -44.33 -8.52
C LYS A 47 -5.96 -44.36 -9.96
N PHE A 48 -4.98 -43.53 -10.28
CA PHE A 48 -4.10 -43.76 -11.44
C PHE A 48 -2.65 -43.43 -11.10
N ALA A 49 -1.78 -44.29 -11.62
CA ALA A 49 -0.40 -44.55 -11.23
C ALA A 49 0.58 -43.37 -11.38
N MET A 50 1.62 -43.39 -10.54
CA MET A 50 2.87 -42.69 -10.77
C MET A 50 3.63 -43.31 -11.95
N PRO A 51 4.28 -42.50 -12.80
CA PRO A 51 5.49 -42.91 -13.50
C PRO A 51 6.73 -42.21 -12.93
N LYS A 52 7.81 -42.98 -12.84
CA LYS A 52 9.11 -42.62 -12.25
C LYS A 52 9.91 -41.65 -13.14
N LEU A 53 10.66 -40.82 -12.43
CA LEU A 53 11.99 -40.24 -12.73
C LEU A 53 12.62 -40.62 -14.09
N THR A 54 12.86 -39.62 -14.95
CA THR A 54 14.05 -39.64 -15.83
C THR A 54 14.67 -38.25 -15.90
N LYS A 55 15.99 -38.20 -15.65
CA LYS A 55 16.87 -37.06 -15.91
C LYS A 55 16.89 -36.79 -17.41
N SER A 56 16.64 -35.55 -17.84
CA SER A 56 17.11 -35.10 -19.15
C SER A 56 17.98 -33.85 -18.99
N LYS A 57 19.19 -34.01 -19.49
CA LYS A 57 20.28 -33.05 -19.60
C LYS A 57 20.05 -32.33 -20.93
N SER A 58 19.70 -31.03 -20.94
CA SER A 58 19.67 -30.25 -22.18
C SER A 58 20.76 -29.18 -22.17
N LYS A 59 21.79 -29.48 -22.97
CA LYS A 59 22.88 -28.60 -23.39
C LYS A 59 22.31 -27.51 -24.31
N GLY A 60 22.82 -26.29 -24.09
CA GLY A 60 22.93 -25.11 -24.96
C GLY A 60 22.12 -24.99 -26.26
N LYS A 61 21.55 -23.80 -26.46
CA LYS A 61 21.66 -23.04 -27.72
C LYS A 61 21.34 -21.56 -27.51
N SER A 62 22.38 -20.75 -27.59
CA SER A 62 22.32 -19.29 -27.71
C SER A 62 21.50 -18.93 -28.96
N LYS A 63 20.37 -18.25 -28.76
CA LYS A 63 19.62 -17.63 -29.85
C LYS A 63 19.99 -16.14 -29.86
N LYS A 64 20.79 -15.75 -30.85
CA LYS A 64 21.06 -14.36 -31.21
C LYS A 64 19.72 -13.62 -31.34
N THR A 65 19.57 -12.49 -30.65
CA THR A 65 18.49 -11.53 -30.89
C THR A 65 19.11 -10.12 -30.87
N ASP A 66 18.74 -9.32 -31.85
CA ASP A 66 19.31 -8.02 -32.22
C ASP A 66 19.26 -6.96 -31.09
N PRO A 67 20.17 -5.96 -31.06
CA PRO A 67 20.43 -5.12 -29.88
C PRO A 67 19.75 -3.74 -29.88
N SER A 68 18.51 -3.58 -30.35
CA SER A 68 17.88 -2.24 -30.40
C SER A 68 16.39 -2.24 -30.05
N ALA A 69 16.08 -2.65 -28.83
CA ALA A 69 14.83 -2.24 -28.19
C ALA A 69 15.17 -1.72 -26.79
N PRO A 70 14.63 -0.57 -26.34
CA PRO A 70 14.83 -0.10 -24.97
C PRO A 70 14.14 -1.09 -24.03
N ARG A 71 14.93 -2.01 -23.47
CA ARG A 71 14.47 -3.04 -22.54
C ARG A 71 14.32 -2.42 -21.16
N ALA A 72 13.19 -2.69 -20.51
CA ALA A 72 12.86 -2.21 -19.18
C ALA A 72 14.00 -2.53 -18.19
N MET A 73 14.53 -1.49 -17.56
CA MET A 73 15.64 -1.60 -16.60
C MET A 73 15.15 -2.28 -15.31
N LYS A 74 15.93 -3.23 -14.80
CA LYS A 74 15.71 -3.91 -13.52
C LYS A 74 16.93 -3.69 -12.62
N ASN A 75 16.71 -3.67 -11.31
CA ASN A 75 17.80 -3.58 -10.34
C ASN A 75 18.36 -4.99 -10.12
N TYR A 76 19.69 -5.13 -10.09
CA TYR A 76 20.38 -6.38 -9.79
C TYR A 76 21.29 -6.15 -8.60
N LYS A 77 21.19 -7.01 -7.58
CA LYS A 77 22.18 -7.04 -6.49
C LYS A 77 23.31 -7.96 -6.91
N TYR A 78 24.54 -7.49 -6.71
CA TYR A 78 25.73 -8.29 -6.94
C TYR A 78 26.58 -8.37 -5.69
N THR A 79 27.14 -9.54 -5.47
CA THR A 79 28.22 -9.77 -4.53
C THR A 79 29.36 -10.37 -5.32
N GLY A 80 30.53 -9.76 -5.27
CA GLY A 80 31.74 -10.25 -5.91
C GLY A 80 32.95 -9.99 -5.04
N THR A 81 34.06 -10.65 -5.35
CA THR A 81 35.35 -10.40 -4.70
C THR A 81 36.25 -9.63 -5.65
N ASN A 82 36.83 -8.53 -5.18
CA ASN A 82 37.82 -7.77 -5.95
C ASN A 82 39.15 -8.56 -6.05
N ALA A 83 40.07 -8.16 -6.92
CA ALA A 83 41.38 -8.80 -7.09
C ALA A 83 42.24 -8.87 -5.80
N ALA A 84 41.90 -8.06 -4.78
CA ALA A 84 42.49 -8.06 -3.45
C ALA A 84 41.86 -9.06 -2.46
N GLY A 85 40.84 -9.83 -2.85
CA GLY A 85 40.14 -10.79 -1.99
C GLY A 85 39.04 -10.17 -1.10
N GLU A 86 38.77 -8.87 -1.23
CA GLU A 86 37.72 -8.17 -0.49
C GLU A 86 36.36 -8.37 -1.14
N SER A 87 35.34 -8.70 -0.33
CA SER A 87 33.96 -8.88 -0.80
C SER A 87 33.30 -7.51 -0.99
N VAL A 88 33.02 -7.16 -2.24
CA VAL A 88 32.33 -5.95 -2.64
C VAL A 88 30.89 -6.31 -3.03
N SER A 89 29.94 -5.73 -2.30
CA SER A 89 28.50 -5.88 -2.56
C SER A 89 27.91 -4.55 -3.01
N GLY A 90 27.18 -4.55 -4.12
CA GLY A 90 26.55 -3.35 -4.67
C GLY A 90 25.22 -3.65 -5.37
N SER A 91 24.55 -2.59 -5.80
CA SER A 91 23.31 -2.65 -6.59
C SER A 91 23.55 -1.95 -7.93
N LEU A 92 23.24 -2.63 -9.03
CA LEU A 92 23.42 -2.13 -10.39
C LEU A 92 22.10 -2.20 -11.16
N LYS A 93 21.69 -1.07 -11.76
CA LYS A 93 20.53 -1.02 -12.67
C LYS A 93 20.96 -1.45 -14.07
N ALA A 94 20.32 -2.46 -14.63
CA ALA A 94 20.63 -2.96 -15.97
C ALA A 94 19.39 -3.55 -16.65
N ALA A 95 19.42 -3.67 -17.97
CA ALA A 95 18.30 -4.25 -18.72
C ALA A 95 18.31 -5.78 -18.72
N THR A 96 19.50 -6.40 -18.63
CA THR A 96 19.67 -7.85 -18.67
C THR A 96 20.73 -8.32 -17.67
N HIS A 97 20.59 -9.54 -17.16
CA HIS A 97 21.63 -10.21 -16.34
C HIS A 97 23.00 -10.18 -17.04
N SER A 98 23.03 -10.30 -18.36
CA SER A 98 24.23 -10.25 -19.19
C SER A 98 24.93 -8.88 -19.17
N ASP A 99 24.18 -7.79 -19.06
CA ASP A 99 24.74 -6.42 -19.00
C ASP A 99 25.39 -6.15 -17.64
N VAL A 100 24.85 -6.74 -16.58
CA VAL A 100 25.42 -6.69 -15.22
C VAL A 100 26.72 -7.47 -15.16
N ASP A 101 26.72 -8.69 -15.69
CA ASP A 101 27.92 -9.54 -15.75
C ASP A 101 29.05 -8.87 -16.55
N TYR A 102 28.72 -8.19 -17.66
CA TYR A 102 29.72 -7.45 -18.44
C TYR A 102 30.34 -6.29 -17.64
N LYS A 103 29.52 -5.43 -17.02
CA LYS A 103 30.00 -4.29 -16.24
C LYS A 103 30.80 -4.69 -15.00
N LEU A 104 30.38 -5.74 -14.29
CA LEU A 104 31.08 -6.21 -13.09
C LEU A 104 32.42 -6.89 -13.41
N ARG A 105 32.54 -7.49 -14.60
CA ARG A 105 33.81 -8.02 -15.08
C ARG A 105 34.77 -6.93 -15.56
N GLU A 106 34.26 -5.84 -16.14
CA GLU A 106 35.09 -4.65 -16.45
C GLU A 106 35.68 -4.03 -15.19
N GLU A 107 34.94 -4.06 -14.07
CA GLU A 107 35.42 -3.60 -12.76
C GLU A 107 36.38 -4.61 -12.06
N GLY A 108 36.70 -5.73 -12.69
CA GLY A 108 37.67 -6.70 -12.18
C GLY A 108 37.16 -7.60 -11.05
N LEU A 109 35.84 -7.63 -10.80
CA LEU A 109 35.25 -8.52 -9.79
C LEU A 109 35.18 -9.96 -10.30
N GLN A 110 35.70 -10.88 -9.48
CA GLN A 110 35.64 -12.33 -9.70
C GLN A 110 34.64 -12.97 -8.72
N ASN A 111 34.19 -14.19 -9.02
CA ASN A 111 33.19 -14.92 -8.23
C ASN A 111 31.83 -14.18 -8.09
N LEU A 112 31.22 -13.85 -9.23
CA LEU A 112 30.00 -13.07 -9.31
C LEU A 112 28.77 -13.93 -9.02
N HIS A 113 28.11 -13.67 -7.89
CA HIS A 113 26.77 -14.17 -7.65
C HIS A 113 25.78 -13.05 -7.96
N ILE A 114 25.16 -13.15 -9.13
CA ILE A 114 24.20 -12.17 -9.63
C ILE A 114 22.81 -12.71 -9.33
N GLN A 115 22.14 -12.11 -8.36
CA GLN A 115 20.73 -12.38 -8.13
C GLN A 115 19.93 -11.30 -8.84
N VAL A 116 18.96 -11.73 -9.65
CA VAL A 116 17.90 -10.82 -10.08
C VAL A 116 17.22 -10.38 -8.78
N ALA A 117 17.37 -9.12 -8.41
CA ALA A 117 16.47 -8.59 -7.41
C ALA A 117 15.11 -8.59 -8.13
N GLN A 118 14.27 -9.57 -7.82
CA GLN A 118 12.83 -9.32 -7.95
C GLN A 118 12.61 -7.96 -7.30
N ALA A 119 11.75 -7.13 -7.86
CA ALA A 119 11.32 -5.90 -7.21
C ALA A 119 10.48 -6.22 -5.97
N TRP A 120 10.99 -7.07 -5.09
CA TRP A 120 10.62 -7.10 -3.69
C TRP A 120 11.20 -5.81 -3.17
N TYR A 121 10.30 -4.91 -2.75
CA TYR A 121 10.66 -3.72 -2.01
C TYR A 121 11.78 -4.08 -1.06
N GLU A 122 12.94 -3.47 -1.28
CA GLU A 122 14.08 -3.62 -0.42
C GLU A 122 13.56 -3.27 0.97
N ILE A 123 13.31 -4.29 1.78
CA ILE A 123 13.07 -4.13 3.21
C ILE A 123 14.42 -3.68 3.72
N GLU A 124 14.70 -2.40 3.53
CA GLU A 124 15.80 -1.75 4.17
C GLU A 124 15.50 -1.86 5.67
N PHE A 125 16.24 -2.74 6.34
CA PHE A 125 16.47 -2.71 7.78
C PHE A 125 17.26 -1.45 8.17
N GLY A 126 16.89 -0.30 7.59
CA GLY A 126 17.45 1.02 7.79
C GLY A 126 16.30 1.94 8.13
N LYS A 127 16.30 2.48 9.35
CA LYS A 127 15.47 3.59 9.85
C LYS A 127 14.09 3.69 9.19
N THR A 128 13.17 2.82 9.61
CA THR A 128 11.74 2.94 9.29
C THR A 128 11.25 4.37 9.50
N VAL A 129 10.38 4.86 8.62
CA VAL A 129 9.73 6.16 8.79
C VAL A 129 9.01 6.17 10.14
N PRO A 130 9.31 7.12 11.04
CA PRO A 130 8.65 7.14 12.34
C PRO A 130 7.15 7.42 12.16
N PRO A 131 6.29 6.81 12.98
CA PRO A 131 4.84 6.90 12.83
C PRO A 131 4.31 8.35 12.98
N ASP A 132 5.05 9.22 13.67
CA ASP A 132 4.73 10.65 13.75
C ASP A 132 4.87 11.38 12.40
N VAL A 133 5.86 10.99 11.57
CA VAL A 133 6.04 11.57 10.22
C VAL A 133 4.94 11.08 9.29
N LEU A 134 4.52 9.81 9.40
CA LEU A 134 3.37 9.29 8.67
C LEU A 134 2.06 10.02 9.04
N LEU A 135 1.88 10.31 10.34
CA LEU A 135 0.73 11.10 10.81
C LEU A 135 0.75 12.52 10.21
N GLN A 136 1.89 13.21 10.25
CA GLN A 136 2.00 14.55 9.69
C GLN A 136 1.72 14.55 8.18
N PHE A 137 2.30 13.62 7.44
CA PHE A 137 2.02 13.42 6.02
C PHE A 137 0.52 13.24 5.75
N THR A 138 -0.13 12.33 6.48
CA THR A 138 -1.56 12.03 6.27
C THR A 138 -2.45 13.22 6.62
N ARG A 139 -2.07 14.04 7.62
CA ARG A 139 -2.75 15.31 7.94
C ARG A 139 -2.61 16.33 6.84
N GLN A 140 -1.39 16.53 6.32
CA GLN A 140 -1.15 17.50 5.25
C GLN A 140 -1.88 17.11 3.96
N LEU A 141 -1.87 15.82 3.59
CA LEU A 141 -2.60 15.32 2.43
C LEU A 141 -4.12 15.47 2.61
N ALA A 142 -4.65 15.25 3.82
CA ALA A 142 -6.05 15.50 4.13
C ALA A 142 -6.42 16.98 3.94
N SER A 143 -5.55 17.91 4.35
CA SER A 143 -5.75 19.35 4.16
C SER A 143 -5.77 19.73 2.69
N PHE A 144 -4.83 19.21 1.89
CA PHE A 144 -4.78 19.47 0.45
C PHE A 144 -6.02 18.94 -0.28
N THR A 145 -6.42 17.71 0.01
CA THR A 145 -7.62 17.11 -0.61
C THR A 145 -8.90 17.83 -0.16
N THR A 146 -8.97 18.30 1.09
CA THR A 146 -10.10 19.14 1.56
C THR A 146 -10.13 20.50 0.88
N ALA A 147 -8.97 21.07 0.53
CA ALA A 147 -8.86 22.30 -0.24
C ALA A 147 -9.12 22.11 -1.75
N GLY A 148 -9.48 20.90 -2.20
CA GLY A 148 -9.73 20.60 -3.61
C GLY A 148 -8.46 20.41 -4.44
N ILE A 149 -7.29 20.30 -3.82
CA ILE A 149 -6.04 20.00 -4.52
C ILE A 149 -6.04 18.51 -4.90
N PRO A 150 -5.81 18.16 -6.18
CA PRO A 150 -5.70 16.76 -6.59
C PRO A 150 -4.63 16.00 -5.80
N ALA A 151 -4.92 14.75 -5.42
CA ALA A 151 -4.03 13.95 -4.57
C ALA A 151 -2.61 13.81 -5.16
N ALA A 152 -2.48 13.58 -6.47
CA ALA A 152 -1.19 13.51 -7.16
C ALA A 152 -0.36 14.79 -6.99
N ARG A 153 -1.00 15.96 -7.14
CA ARG A 153 -0.33 17.26 -6.94
C ARG A 153 0.02 17.50 -5.48
N GLY A 154 -0.88 17.12 -4.56
CA GLY A 154 -0.62 17.15 -3.13
C GLY A 154 0.61 16.34 -2.74
N LEU A 155 0.75 15.12 -3.29
CA LEU A 155 1.92 14.27 -3.06
C LEU A 155 3.21 14.90 -3.56
N ALA A 156 3.21 15.51 -4.75
CA ALA A 156 4.38 16.22 -5.27
C ALA A 156 4.83 17.36 -4.35
N ILE A 157 3.88 18.16 -3.84
CA ILE A 157 4.17 19.23 -2.88
C ILE A 157 4.74 18.64 -1.57
N LEU A 158 4.22 17.51 -1.10
CA LEU A 158 4.73 16.85 0.10
C LEU A 158 6.14 16.27 -0.10
N ALA A 159 6.44 15.74 -1.28
CA ALA A 159 7.79 15.27 -1.63
C ALA A 159 8.81 16.42 -1.58
N GLU A 160 8.43 17.60 -2.05
CA GLU A 160 9.29 18.80 -2.03
C GLU A 160 9.48 19.37 -0.62
N THR A 161 8.45 19.32 0.23
CA THR A 161 8.43 19.97 1.55
C THR A 161 8.83 19.07 2.72
N THR A 162 8.88 17.76 2.55
CA THR A 162 9.22 16.86 3.65
C THR A 162 10.71 16.92 4.01
N GLU A 163 11.01 17.03 5.30
CA GLU A 163 12.39 17.03 5.82
C GLU A 163 12.95 15.60 5.96
N HIS A 164 12.08 14.59 6.05
CA HIS A 164 12.48 13.22 6.32
C HIS A 164 12.90 12.51 5.02
N LYS A 165 14.21 12.31 4.85
CA LYS A 165 14.82 11.74 3.61
C LYS A 165 14.13 10.48 3.08
N LYS A 166 13.89 9.49 3.94
CA LYS A 166 13.20 8.25 3.50
C LYS A 166 11.74 8.46 3.14
N MET A 167 11.07 9.42 3.78
CA MET A 167 9.68 9.72 3.41
C MET A 167 9.68 10.42 2.05
N LYS A 168 10.64 11.33 1.81
CA LYS A 168 10.83 11.96 0.50
C LYS A 168 11.00 10.95 -0.62
N GLU A 169 11.92 10.00 -0.47
CA GLU A 169 12.15 8.94 -1.47
C GLU A 169 10.88 8.12 -1.77
N ILE A 170 10.11 7.80 -0.73
CA ILE A 170 8.83 7.10 -0.89
C ILE A 170 7.81 7.96 -1.64
N LEU A 171 7.68 9.24 -1.28
CA LEU A 171 6.75 10.16 -1.93
C LEU A 171 7.12 10.42 -3.41
N GLU A 172 8.40 10.58 -3.72
CA GLU A 172 8.88 10.69 -5.10
C GLU A 172 8.54 9.42 -5.90
N GLY A 173 8.74 8.24 -5.31
CA GLY A 173 8.32 6.98 -5.93
C GLY A 173 6.81 6.89 -6.16
N LEU A 174 6.00 7.32 -5.19
CA LEU A 174 4.54 7.35 -5.33
C LEU A 174 4.08 8.31 -6.44
N VAL A 175 4.70 9.48 -6.56
CA VAL A 175 4.39 10.44 -7.63
C VAL A 175 4.65 9.81 -8.99
N VAL A 176 5.80 9.15 -9.17
CA VAL A 176 6.16 8.49 -10.44
C VAL A 176 5.17 7.38 -10.81
N GLU A 177 4.76 6.55 -9.85
CA GLU A 177 3.80 5.46 -10.11
C GLU A 177 2.41 6.00 -10.49
N ILE A 178 1.96 7.05 -9.81
CA ILE A 178 0.65 7.67 -10.07
C ILE A 178 0.65 8.40 -11.41
N GLU A 179 1.72 9.11 -11.75
CA GLU A 179 1.91 9.69 -13.09
C GLU A 179 1.99 8.60 -14.17
N GLY A 180 2.49 7.41 -13.82
CA GLY A 180 2.46 6.20 -14.65
C GLY A 180 1.08 5.55 -14.79
N GLY A 181 0.05 6.05 -14.11
CA GLY A 181 -1.32 5.58 -14.20
C GLY A 181 -1.73 4.57 -13.12
N ALA A 182 -0.87 4.30 -12.14
CA ALA A 182 -1.26 3.49 -10.98
C ALA A 182 -2.24 4.26 -10.09
N THR A 183 -3.13 3.53 -9.41
CA THR A 183 -4.02 4.12 -8.41
C THR A 183 -3.22 4.51 -7.16
N LEU A 184 -3.73 5.49 -6.41
CA LEU A 184 -3.09 5.93 -5.16
C LEU A 184 -3.04 4.78 -4.14
N SER A 185 -4.13 4.03 -4.02
CA SER A 185 -4.23 2.88 -3.13
C SER A 185 -3.29 1.73 -3.50
N GLU A 186 -3.14 1.42 -4.79
CA GLU A 186 -2.18 0.43 -5.27
C GLU A 186 -0.74 0.88 -4.98
N SER A 187 -0.41 2.13 -5.32
CA SER A 187 0.94 2.68 -5.16
C SER A 187 1.38 2.65 -3.70
N ILE A 188 0.50 3.07 -2.78
CA ILE A 188 0.75 3.04 -1.33
C ILE A 188 0.82 1.61 -0.79
N GLY A 189 -0.02 0.70 -1.29
CA GLY A 189 -0.05 -0.70 -0.87
C GLY A 189 1.27 -1.44 -1.11
N ARG A 190 2.14 -0.91 -1.97
CA ARG A 190 3.47 -1.47 -2.20
C ARG A 190 4.49 -1.12 -1.09
N TYR A 191 4.24 -0.07 -0.32
CA TYR A 191 5.10 0.40 0.77
C TYR A 191 4.59 -0.07 2.15
N THR A 192 4.35 -1.38 2.30
CA THR A 192 3.79 -2.00 3.52
C THR A 192 4.60 -1.78 4.81
N HIS A 193 5.89 -1.47 4.67
CA HIS A 193 6.79 -1.18 5.79
C HIS A 193 6.58 0.22 6.39
N VAL A 194 5.92 1.13 5.68
CA VAL A 194 5.54 2.46 6.17
C VAL A 194 4.03 2.58 6.36
N PHE A 195 3.27 2.08 5.39
CA PHE A 195 1.81 2.17 5.42
C PHE A 195 1.22 0.85 5.91
N PRO A 196 0.50 0.85 7.04
CA PRO A 196 -0.20 -0.35 7.50
C PRO A 196 -1.22 -0.85 6.48
N ASP A 197 -1.53 -2.14 6.48
CA ASP A 197 -2.44 -2.77 5.49
C ASP A 197 -3.84 -2.12 5.43
N TYR A 198 -4.33 -1.64 6.57
CA TYR A 198 -5.62 -0.94 6.64
C TYR A 198 -5.60 0.39 5.86
N TYR A 199 -4.42 0.99 5.66
CA TYR A 199 -4.25 2.28 5.01
C TYR A 199 -4.63 2.20 3.53
N ALA A 200 -4.02 1.27 2.79
CA ALA A 200 -4.30 1.07 1.38
C ALA A 200 -5.76 0.63 1.14
N THR A 201 -6.31 -0.19 2.05
CA THR A 201 -7.68 -0.69 1.95
C THR A 201 -8.71 0.43 2.06
N ILE A 202 -8.59 1.29 3.07
CA ILE A 202 -9.49 2.44 3.27
C ILE A 202 -9.35 3.42 2.12
N LEU A 203 -8.12 3.70 1.69
CA LEU A 203 -7.85 4.62 0.61
C LEU A 203 -8.41 4.12 -0.73
N GLY A 204 -8.32 2.82 -1.01
CA GLY A 204 -8.88 2.23 -2.23
C GLY A 204 -10.40 2.27 -2.25
N ALA A 205 -11.06 2.15 -1.10
CA ALA A 205 -12.51 2.36 -1.00
C ALA A 205 -12.88 3.83 -1.27
N ALA A 206 -12.08 4.76 -0.73
CA ALA A 206 -12.26 6.20 -0.89
C ALA A 206 -12.01 6.71 -2.31
N GLU A 207 -11.02 6.13 -2.99
CA GLU A 207 -10.66 6.46 -4.37
C GLU A 207 -11.79 6.05 -5.33
N ARG A 208 -12.46 4.93 -5.04
CA ARG A 208 -13.65 4.48 -5.78
C ARG A 208 -14.91 5.29 -5.45
N SER A 209 -15.07 5.74 -4.20
CA SER A 209 -16.24 6.53 -3.80
C SER A 209 -16.10 8.03 -4.06
N GLY A 210 -14.88 8.51 -4.34
CA GLY A 210 -14.56 9.93 -4.50
C GLY A 210 -14.41 10.69 -3.18
N ASP A 211 -14.53 10.05 -2.01
CA ASP A 211 -14.38 10.70 -0.70
C ASP A 211 -12.99 10.46 -0.09
N LEU A 212 -11.95 10.91 -0.81
CA LEU A 212 -10.58 10.95 -0.29
C LEU A 212 -10.44 11.79 0.99
N PRO A 213 -11.06 12.99 1.10
CA PRO A 213 -10.94 13.82 2.30
C PRO A 213 -11.48 13.13 3.55
N GLY A 214 -12.64 12.47 3.48
CA GLY A 214 -13.22 11.72 4.59
C GLY A 214 -12.35 10.55 5.02
N ALA A 215 -11.81 9.81 4.05
CA ALA A 215 -10.93 8.68 4.30
C ALA A 215 -9.60 9.09 4.94
N LEU A 216 -8.96 10.17 4.48
CA LEU A 216 -7.71 10.65 5.07
C LEU A 216 -7.91 11.18 6.49
N ARG A 217 -9.03 11.82 6.81
CA ARG A 217 -9.39 12.19 8.20
C ARG A 217 -9.56 10.97 9.09
N THR A 218 -10.20 9.94 8.54
CA THR A 218 -10.40 8.65 9.21
C THR A 218 -9.04 7.99 9.49
N LEU A 219 -8.17 7.90 8.49
CA LEU A 219 -6.81 7.37 8.61
C LEU A 219 -5.97 8.12 9.66
N ASN A 220 -6.03 9.46 9.67
CA ASN A 220 -5.38 10.26 10.71
C ASN A 220 -5.84 9.87 12.12
N SER A 221 -7.15 9.69 12.31
CA SER A 221 -7.70 9.28 13.61
C SER A 221 -7.22 7.90 14.04
N TYR A 222 -7.09 6.94 13.10
CA TYR A 222 -6.53 5.62 13.39
C TYR A 222 -5.06 5.69 13.80
N ILE A 223 -4.24 6.42 13.06
CA ILE A 223 -2.80 6.57 13.36
C ILE A 223 -2.60 7.28 14.71
N GLU A 224 -3.36 8.33 15.01
CA GLU A 224 -3.29 9.02 16.30
C GLU A 224 -3.66 8.13 17.48
N ARG A 225 -4.66 7.25 17.30
CA ARG A 225 -5.05 6.28 18.33
C ARG A 225 -3.93 5.26 18.56
N ASP A 226 -3.34 4.73 17.50
CA ASP A 226 -2.22 3.79 17.61
C ASP A 226 -1.01 4.44 18.32
N LEU A 227 -0.66 5.67 17.94
CA LEU A 227 0.40 6.44 18.59
C LEU A 227 0.11 6.72 20.06
N ARG A 228 -1.12 7.11 20.41
CA ARG A 228 -1.53 7.30 21.82
C ARG A 228 -1.37 6.03 22.62
N SER A 229 -1.83 4.89 22.11
CA SER A 229 -1.72 3.59 22.78
C SER A 229 -0.25 3.23 23.02
N ARG A 230 0.61 3.38 22.00
CA ARG A 230 2.05 3.11 22.11
C ARG A 230 2.72 3.99 23.16
N ARG A 231 2.40 5.30 23.17
CA ARG A 231 2.93 6.26 24.14
C ARG A 231 2.45 5.94 25.56
N ALA A 232 1.18 5.57 25.73
CA ALA A 232 0.62 5.18 27.03
C ALA A 232 1.31 3.93 27.59
N VAL A 233 1.47 2.89 26.77
CA VAL A 233 2.19 1.67 27.17
C VAL A 233 3.64 1.99 27.54
N ARG A 234 4.34 2.76 26.69
CA ARG A 234 5.72 3.16 26.98
C ARG A 234 5.85 3.98 28.27
N SER A 235 4.90 4.87 28.52
CA SER A 235 4.87 5.69 29.74
C SER A 235 4.62 4.84 30.98
N ALA A 236 3.73 3.85 30.91
CA ALA A 236 3.45 2.93 32.01
C ALA A 236 4.65 2.04 32.34
N MET A 237 5.45 1.66 31.34
CA MET A 237 6.68 0.88 31.55
C MET A 237 7.88 1.71 32.00
N SER A 238 7.90 3.01 31.67
CA SER A 238 9.01 3.92 32.03
C SER A 238 8.94 4.42 33.46
N TYR A 239 7.83 4.18 34.17
CA TYR A 239 7.67 4.52 35.58
C TYR A 239 7.83 3.21 36.40
N PRO A 240 8.87 3.10 37.25
CA PRO A 240 9.15 1.89 38.03
C PRO A 240 8.12 1.63 39.14
#